data_AF-A0A7L0R8J4-F1
#
_entry.id   AF-A0A7L0R8J4-F1
#
_cell.length_a   1.000
_cell.length_b   1.000
_cell.length_c   1.000
_cell.angle_alpha   90.00
_cell.angle_beta   90.00
_cell.angle_gamma   90.00
#
_symmetry.space_group_name_H-M   'P 1'
#
loop_
_entity.id
_entity.type
_entity.pdbx_description
1 polymer ?
#
loop_
_entity_poly.entity_id
_entity_poly.type
_entity_poly.pdbx_seq_one_letter_code
_entity_poly.pdbx_strand_id
1 'polypeptide(L)'
;FPGILIPLCESGTCTLREAIIIGSILSKCSIPVLHSSAALLKLAEMRYSGANSIFLRLLIDKKYALPFRVLDALVFHFLAFRSEQRLLPVLWHQSLLALAQRYKEDLSSEQKEALLELLKFHSHPQISPEIRRELMNSGTRDVEGEQPPAME
;
A
#
# COMPACT_ATOMS: atom_id res chain seq x y z
N PHE A 1 8.40 -12.16 -11.30
CA PHE A 1 7.07 -11.52 -11.32
C PHE A 1 6.26 -11.81 -12.58
N PRO A 2 6.70 -11.48 -13.80
CA PRO A 2 5.84 -11.58 -15.00
C PRO A 2 5.45 -13.01 -15.40
N GLY A 3 6.22 -14.03 -15.04
CA GLY A 3 5.91 -15.43 -15.39
C GLY A 3 5.05 -16.20 -14.38
N ILE A 4 4.83 -15.67 -13.18
CA ILE A 4 4.11 -16.40 -12.10
C ILE A 4 3.09 -15.49 -11.43
N LEU A 5 3.56 -14.43 -10.76
CA LEU A 5 2.71 -13.61 -9.91
C LEU A 5 1.66 -12.82 -10.69
N ILE A 6 2.07 -12.13 -11.76
CA ILE A 6 1.17 -11.27 -12.54
C ILE A 6 0.09 -12.12 -13.23
N PRO A 7 0.41 -13.19 -13.98
CA PRO A 7 -0.61 -14.04 -14.60
C PRO A 7 -1.56 -14.69 -13.59
N LEU A 8 -1.05 -15.09 -12.42
CA LEU A 8 -1.86 -15.68 -11.36
C LEU A 8 -2.89 -14.67 -10.82
N CYS A 9 -2.50 -13.41 -10.64
CA CYS A 9 -3.42 -12.38 -10.19
C CYS A 9 -4.37 -11.92 -11.33
N GLU A 10 -3.90 -11.90 -12.58
CA GLU A 10 -4.71 -11.50 -13.75
C GLU A 10 -5.76 -12.55 -14.15
N SER A 11 -5.50 -13.83 -13.90
CA SER A 11 -6.47 -14.89 -14.19
C SER A 11 -7.77 -14.76 -13.40
N GLY A 12 -7.74 -14.03 -12.28
CA GLY A 12 -8.89 -13.86 -11.37
C GLY A 12 -9.25 -15.13 -10.59
N THR A 13 -8.54 -16.24 -10.81
CA THR A 13 -8.79 -17.53 -10.15
C THR A 13 -7.90 -17.76 -8.93
N CYS A 14 -6.98 -16.83 -8.62
CA CYS A 14 -6.08 -16.93 -7.48
C CYS A 14 -6.86 -16.96 -6.16
N THR A 15 -6.77 -18.09 -5.48
CA THR A 15 -7.38 -18.31 -4.17
C THR A 15 -6.53 -17.71 -3.05
N LEU A 16 -7.15 -17.48 -1.90
CA LEU A 16 -6.41 -17.00 -0.71
C LEU A 16 -5.31 -17.98 -0.28
N ARG A 17 -5.51 -19.29 -0.45
CA ARG A 17 -4.50 -20.31 -0.08
C ARG A 17 -3.28 -20.23 -0.99
N GLU A 18 -3.49 -20.12 -2.30
CA GLU A 18 -2.39 -19.95 -3.26
C GLU A 18 -1.61 -18.66 -2.99
N ALA A 19 -2.34 -17.57 -2.73
CA ALA A 19 -1.73 -16.28 -2.39
C ALA A 19 -0.86 -16.35 -1.13
N ILE A 20 -1.30 -17.08 -0.09
CA ILE A 20 -0.51 -17.29 1.13
C ILE A 20 0.76 -18.11 0.83
N ILE A 21 0.65 -19.20 0.06
CA ILE A 21 1.79 -20.08 -0.26
C ILE A 21 2.84 -19.31 -1.06
N ILE A 22 2.44 -18.69 -2.17
CA ILE A 22 3.35 -17.89 -3.01
C ILE A 22 3.87 -16.67 -2.24
N GLY A 23 3.01 -16.04 -1.45
CA GLY A 23 3.37 -14.92 -0.59
C GLY A 23 4.47 -15.27 0.42
N SER A 24 4.47 -16.50 0.95
CA SER A 24 5.50 -16.97 1.88
C SER A 24 6.90 -17.07 1.24
N ILE A 25 6.96 -17.31 -0.07
CA ILE A 25 8.21 -17.32 -0.82
C ILE A 25 8.67 -15.88 -1.06
N LEU A 26 7.74 -15.01 -1.50
CA LEU A 26 8.02 -13.59 -1.71
C LEU A 26 8.54 -12.90 -0.46
N SER A 27 8.00 -13.23 0.72
CA SER A 27 8.45 -12.63 1.99
C SER A 27 9.87 -13.06 2.37
N LYS A 28 10.30 -14.27 2.02
CA LYS A 28 11.63 -14.83 2.34
C LYS A 28 12.70 -14.44 1.33
N CYS A 29 12.37 -14.33 0.05
CA CYS A 29 13.35 -14.03 -0.99
C CYS A 29 13.75 -12.55 -0.99
N SER A 30 15.02 -12.24 -1.21
CA SER A 30 15.46 -10.88 -1.53
C SER A 30 15.15 -10.58 -2.99
N ILE A 31 14.49 -9.46 -3.26
CA ILE A 31 14.00 -9.09 -4.58
C ILE A 31 14.58 -7.72 -4.92
N PRO A 32 15.20 -7.52 -6.10
CA PRO A 32 15.70 -6.20 -6.47
C PRO A 32 14.55 -5.18 -6.53
N VAL A 33 14.81 -3.97 -6.01
CA VAL A 33 13.80 -2.91 -5.84
C VAL A 33 13.04 -2.61 -7.12
N LEU A 34 13.73 -2.51 -8.27
CA LEU A 34 13.10 -2.20 -9.56
C LEU A 34 12.01 -3.19 -9.94
N HIS A 35 12.26 -4.49 -9.72
CA HIS A 35 11.30 -5.54 -10.01
C HIS A 35 10.12 -5.51 -9.03
N SER A 36 10.39 -5.22 -7.76
CA SER A 36 9.35 -5.09 -6.73
C SER A 36 8.44 -3.90 -7.02
N SER A 37 9.01 -2.76 -7.40
CA SER A 37 8.30 -1.54 -7.78
C SER A 37 7.39 -1.75 -8.98
N ALA A 38 7.88 -2.41 -10.04
CA ALA A 38 7.07 -2.74 -11.21
C ALA A 38 5.92 -3.70 -10.88
N ALA A 39 6.16 -4.69 -10.01
CA ALA A 39 5.12 -5.60 -9.56
C ALA A 39 4.05 -4.90 -8.72
N LEU A 40 4.45 -4.03 -7.78
CA LEU A 40 3.52 -3.23 -6.97
C LEU A 40 2.63 -2.33 -7.84
N LEU A 41 3.22 -1.62 -8.80
CA LEU A 41 2.48 -0.76 -9.72
C LEU A 41 1.41 -1.55 -10.48
N LYS A 42 1.80 -2.69 -11.06
CA LYS A 42 0.88 -3.56 -11.79
C LYS A 42 -0.23 -4.12 -10.90
N LEU A 43 0.09 -4.56 -9.68
CA LEU A 43 -0.91 -5.06 -8.72
C LEU A 43 -1.91 -3.97 -8.29
N ALA A 44 -1.44 -2.73 -8.16
CA ALA A 44 -2.27 -1.58 -7.81
C ALA A 44 -3.25 -1.19 -8.94
N GLU A 45 -2.83 -1.31 -10.20
CA GLU A 45 -3.66 -1.01 -11.39
C GLU A 45 -4.66 -2.13 -11.75
N MET A 46 -4.46 -3.33 -11.21
CA MET A 46 -5.29 -4.50 -11.51
C MET A 46 -6.61 -4.51 -10.75
N ARG A 47 -7.57 -5.30 -11.25
CA ARG A 47 -8.85 -5.54 -10.57
C ARG A 47 -8.62 -6.09 -9.16
N TYR A 48 -9.35 -5.54 -8.21
CA TYR A 48 -9.26 -5.96 -6.83
C TYR A 48 -9.69 -7.41 -6.60
N SER A 49 -8.91 -8.13 -5.79
CA SER A 49 -9.28 -9.40 -5.18
C SER A 49 -8.64 -9.50 -3.79
N GLY A 50 -9.20 -10.33 -2.90
CA GLY A 50 -8.60 -10.56 -1.58
C GLY A 50 -7.17 -11.13 -1.64
N ALA A 51 -6.87 -11.93 -2.68
CA ALA A 51 -5.53 -12.43 -2.96
C ALA A 51 -4.56 -11.29 -3.33
N ASN A 52 -5.03 -10.29 -4.10
CA ASN A 52 -4.22 -9.13 -4.48
C ASN A 52 -3.74 -8.34 -3.24
N SER A 53 -4.60 -8.15 -2.23
CA SER A 53 -4.22 -7.49 -0.97
C SER A 53 -3.08 -8.19 -0.23
N ILE A 54 -2.97 -9.52 -0.32
CA ILE A 54 -1.89 -10.28 0.33
C ILE A 54 -0.55 -9.90 -0.32
N PHE A 55 -0.49 -9.88 -1.65
CA PHE A 55 0.74 -9.55 -2.37
C PHE A 55 1.15 -8.09 -2.21
N LEU A 56 0.18 -7.17 -2.29
CA LEU A 56 0.42 -5.73 -2.02
C LEU A 56 1.05 -5.54 -0.64
N ARG A 57 0.41 -6.08 0.42
CA ARG A 57 0.93 -6.00 1.79
C ARG A 57 2.36 -6.54 1.89
N LEU A 58 2.61 -7.73 1.36
CA LEU A 58 3.93 -8.37 1.45
C LEU A 58 5.04 -7.61 0.75
N LEU A 59 4.76 -7.01 -0.41
CA LEU A 59 5.73 -6.21 -1.14
C LEU A 59 5.97 -4.85 -0.48
N ILE A 60 4.94 -4.24 0.11
CA ILE A 60 5.05 -3.03 0.93
C ILE A 60 5.91 -3.31 2.18
N ASP A 61 5.71 -4.44 2.84
CA ASP A 61 6.47 -4.84 4.04
C ASP A 61 7.96 -5.09 3.77
N LYS A 62 8.40 -5.18 2.51
CA LYS A 62 9.83 -5.20 2.17
C LYS A 62 10.54 -3.88 2.44
N LYS A 63 9.80 -2.77 2.60
CA LYS A 63 10.33 -1.43 2.91
C LYS A 63 11.43 -0.97 1.95
N TYR A 64 11.29 -1.28 0.67
CA TYR A 64 12.22 -0.74 -0.32
C TYR A 64 11.94 0.76 -0.54
N ALA A 65 12.97 1.53 -0.93
CA ALA A 65 12.77 2.89 -1.41
C ALA A 65 12.00 2.86 -2.74
N LEU A 66 10.71 3.20 -2.70
CA LEU A 66 9.84 3.16 -3.86
C LEU A 66 9.87 4.49 -4.62
N PRO A 67 9.84 4.48 -5.96
CA PRO A 67 9.60 5.70 -6.73
C PRO A 67 8.24 6.31 -6.39
N PHE A 68 8.13 7.63 -6.32
CA PHE A 68 6.87 8.30 -5.95
C PHE A 68 5.70 7.91 -6.85
N ARG A 69 5.92 7.68 -8.14
CA ARG A 69 4.90 7.17 -9.06
C ARG A 69 4.23 5.87 -8.57
N VAL A 70 5.00 4.97 -7.94
CA VAL A 70 4.47 3.72 -7.40
C VAL A 70 3.64 3.98 -6.15
N LEU A 71 4.09 4.89 -5.27
CA LEU A 71 3.32 5.32 -4.10
C LEU A 71 2.01 5.99 -4.51
N ASP A 72 2.05 6.88 -5.49
CA ASP A 72 0.86 7.56 -6.01
C ASP A 72 -0.15 6.55 -6.56
N ALA A 73 0.32 5.51 -7.28
CA ALA A 73 -0.54 4.43 -7.75
C ALA A 73 -1.13 3.58 -6.61
N LEU A 74 -0.37 3.32 -5.54
CA LEU A 74 -0.88 2.63 -4.35
C LEU A 74 -1.94 3.47 -3.64
N VAL A 75 -1.71 4.77 -3.47
CA VAL A 75 -2.71 5.68 -2.89
C VAL A 75 -3.97 5.69 -3.75
N PHE A 76 -3.83 5.84 -5.06
CA PHE A 76 -4.97 5.82 -5.99
C PHE A 76 -5.74 4.49 -5.92
N HIS A 77 -5.03 3.36 -5.85
CA HIS A 77 -5.65 2.05 -5.65
C HIS A 77 -6.57 2.02 -4.42
N PHE A 78 -6.10 2.51 -3.26
CA PHE A 78 -6.93 2.56 -2.06
C PHE A 78 -8.07 3.57 -2.16
N LEU A 79 -7.84 4.75 -2.72
CA LEU A 79 -8.87 5.79 -2.87
C LEU A 79 -10.00 5.37 -3.83
N ALA A 80 -9.73 4.48 -4.79
CA ALA A 80 -10.74 3.93 -5.69
C ALA A 80 -11.87 3.17 -4.95
N PHE A 81 -11.65 2.73 -3.70
CA PHE A 81 -12.68 2.08 -2.89
C PHE A 81 -13.60 3.06 -2.17
N ARG A 82 -13.41 4.38 -2.29
CA ARG A 82 -14.24 5.38 -1.60
C ARG A 82 -15.74 5.20 -1.87
N SER A 83 -16.12 4.80 -3.09
CA SER A 83 -17.51 4.56 -3.50
C SER A 83 -17.96 3.09 -3.38
N GLU A 84 -17.08 2.19 -2.93
CA GLU A 84 -17.41 0.79 -2.72
C GLU A 84 -18.39 0.66 -1.55
N GLN A 85 -19.51 -0.03 -1.75
CA GLN A 85 -20.52 -0.24 -0.71
C GLN A 85 -20.32 -1.57 0.02
N ARG A 86 -19.57 -2.50 -0.58
CA ARG A 86 -19.28 -3.79 0.05
C ARG A 86 -18.35 -3.61 1.25
N LEU A 87 -18.56 -4.44 2.26
CA LEU A 87 -17.64 -4.55 3.38
C LEU A 87 -16.29 -5.07 2.88
N LEU A 88 -15.25 -4.25 3.08
CA LEU A 88 -13.90 -4.61 2.69
C LEU A 88 -13.32 -5.63 3.68
N PRO A 89 -12.58 -6.65 3.18
CA PRO A 89 -12.04 -7.68 4.03
C PRO A 89 -10.90 -7.14 4.91
N VAL A 90 -10.64 -7.80 6.04
CA VAL A 90 -9.53 -7.45 6.95
C VAL A 90 -8.18 -7.34 6.25
N LEU A 91 -7.94 -8.17 5.22
CA LEU A 91 -6.71 -8.16 4.42
C LEU A 91 -6.50 -6.82 3.69
N TRP A 92 -7.58 -6.15 3.27
CA TRP A 92 -7.50 -4.82 2.65
C TRP A 92 -7.02 -3.79 3.67
N HIS A 93 -7.63 -3.76 4.87
CA HIS A 93 -7.22 -2.86 5.95
C HIS A 93 -5.78 -3.10 6.39
N GLN A 94 -5.35 -4.38 6.47
CA GLN A 94 -3.96 -4.72 6.78
C GLN A 94 -2.99 -4.24 5.70
N SER A 95 -3.37 -4.29 4.42
CA SER A 95 -2.54 -3.76 3.33
C SER A 95 -2.43 -2.24 3.40
N LEU A 96 -3.52 -1.53 3.73
CA LEU A 96 -3.49 -0.07 3.92
C LEU A 96 -2.66 0.32 5.16
N LEU A 97 -2.77 -0.44 6.25
CA LEU A 97 -1.92 -0.23 7.43
C LEU A 97 -0.45 -0.41 7.10
N ALA A 98 -0.07 -1.41 6.30
CA ALA A 98 1.32 -1.58 5.88
C ALA A 98 1.82 -0.35 5.11
N LEU A 99 1.02 0.22 4.20
CA LEU A 99 1.36 1.46 3.50
C LEU A 99 1.63 2.60 4.49
N ALA A 100 0.71 2.82 5.43
CA ALA A 100 0.84 3.87 6.44
C ALA A 100 2.05 3.63 7.38
N GLN A 101 2.35 2.39 7.76
CA GLN A 101 3.49 2.10 8.63
C GLN A 101 4.84 2.24 7.93
N ARG A 102 4.91 1.98 6.61
CA ARG A 102 6.19 1.92 5.87
C ARG A 102 6.51 3.21 5.12
N TYR A 103 5.49 3.92 4.64
CA TYR A 103 5.64 5.00 3.68
C TYR A 103 4.96 6.30 4.11
N LYS A 104 4.53 6.44 5.36
CA LYS A 104 3.86 7.65 5.87
C LYS A 104 4.63 8.96 5.63
N GLU A 105 5.96 8.94 5.62
CA GLU A 105 6.78 10.14 5.39
C GLU A 105 6.90 10.50 3.90
N ASP A 106 6.66 9.53 3.02
CA ASP A 106 6.76 9.69 1.56
C ASP A 106 5.41 10.10 0.91
N LEU A 107 4.37 10.30 1.72
CA LEU A 107 3.05 10.75 1.28
C LEU A 107 2.94 12.28 1.36
N SER A 108 2.25 12.90 0.40
CA SER A 108 1.91 14.32 0.48
C SER A 108 0.81 14.57 1.52
N SER A 109 0.68 15.82 1.97
CA SER A 109 -0.42 16.27 2.83
C SER A 109 -1.80 15.88 2.27
N GLU A 110 -2.07 16.19 1.00
CA GLU A 110 -3.31 15.85 0.29
C GLU A 110 -3.59 14.34 0.28
N GLN A 111 -2.57 13.51 0.01
CA GLN A 111 -2.72 12.06 0.00
C GLN A 111 -3.09 11.52 1.38
N LYS A 112 -2.46 12.04 2.45
CA LYS A 112 -2.80 11.65 3.82
C LYS A 112 -4.22 12.04 4.19
N GLU A 113 -4.63 13.26 3.87
CA GLU A 113 -6.00 13.73 4.13
C GLU A 113 -7.03 12.86 3.41
N ALA A 114 -6.81 12.54 2.14
CA ALA A 114 -7.68 11.67 1.37
C ALA A 114 -7.78 10.25 1.97
N LEU A 115 -6.66 9.67 2.44
CA LEU A 115 -6.65 8.37 3.12
C LEU A 115 -7.36 8.42 4.48
N LEU A 116 -7.20 9.51 5.25
CA LEU A 116 -7.92 9.71 6.50
C LEU A 116 -9.43 9.87 6.29
N GLU A 117 -9.83 10.50 5.17
CA GLU A 117 -11.22 10.59 4.75
C GLU A 117 -11.77 9.21 4.34
N LEU A 118 -10.99 8.41 3.61
CA LEU A 118 -11.34 7.04 3.23
C LEU A 118 -11.70 6.16 4.45
N LEU A 119 -10.97 6.31 5.57
CA LEU A 119 -11.25 5.57 6.82
C LEU A 119 -12.62 5.91 7.45
N LYS A 120 -13.26 7.03 7.06
CA LYS A 120 -14.62 7.37 7.50
C LYS A 120 -15.67 6.54 6.77
N PHE A 121 -15.40 6.18 5.52
CA PHE A 121 -16.26 5.29 4.72
C PHE A 121 -16.01 3.83 5.07
N HIS A 122 -14.74 3.44 5.24
CA HIS A 122 -14.32 2.06 5.49
C HIS A 122 -13.55 1.96 6.79
N SER A 123 -14.25 1.58 7.87
CA SER A 123 -13.67 1.51 9.22
C SER A 123 -13.60 0.07 9.74
N HIS A 124 -12.42 -0.31 10.25
CA HIS A 124 -12.20 -1.55 10.98
C HIS A 124 -11.88 -1.23 12.46
N PRO A 125 -12.59 -1.82 13.44
CA PRO A 125 -12.52 -1.42 14.85
C PRO A 125 -11.11 -1.38 15.45
N GLN A 126 -10.24 -2.33 15.07
CA GLN A 126 -8.89 -2.45 15.62
C GLN A 126 -7.79 -1.88 14.73
N ILE A 127 -8.05 -1.71 13.41
CA ILE A 127 -6.98 -1.39 12.44
C ILE A 127 -7.06 0.07 12.03
N SER A 128 -8.25 0.61 11.78
CA SER A 128 -8.42 2.01 11.38
C SER A 128 -7.86 3.00 12.40
N PRO A 129 -7.94 2.78 13.73
CA PRO A 129 -7.26 3.64 14.71
C PRO A 129 -5.74 3.67 14.54
N GLU A 130 -5.12 2.52 14.25
CA GLU A 130 -3.68 2.41 14.01
C GLU A 130 -3.28 3.14 12.72
N ILE A 131 -4.04 2.96 11.63
CA ILE A 131 -3.79 3.67 10.36
C ILE A 131 -3.84 5.19 10.59
N ARG A 132 -4.88 5.67 11.30
CA ARG A 132 -5.02 7.08 11.63
C ARG A 132 -3.83 7.60 12.42
N ARG A 133 -3.39 6.86 13.45
CA ARG A 133 -2.23 7.23 14.27
C ARG A 133 -0.96 7.35 13.42
N GLU A 134 -0.69 6.39 12.56
CA GLU A 134 0.51 6.42 11.70
C GLU A 134 0.49 7.61 10.73
N LEU A 135 -0.65 7.88 10.08
CA LEU A 135 -0.76 8.99 9.14
C LEU A 135 -0.69 10.37 9.80
N MET A 136 -1.28 10.54 10.99
CA MET A 136 -1.28 11.83 11.70
C MET A 136 0.07 12.15 12.37
N ASN A 137 0.82 11.13 12.79
CA ASN A 137 2.07 11.32 13.53
C ASN A 137 3.30 11.19 12.64
N SER A 138 3.30 11.83 11.47
CA SER A 138 4.41 11.80 10.51
C SER A 138 4.48 13.04 9.64
N GLY A 139 5.70 13.45 9.26
CA GLY A 139 5.93 14.50 8.27
C GLY A 139 5.44 14.11 6.87
N THR A 140 5.33 15.07 5.97
CA THR A 140 4.91 14.84 4.57
C THR A 140 6.03 15.22 3.62
N ARG A 141 6.06 14.61 2.43
CA ARG A 141 7.14 14.85 1.45
C ARG A 141 7.13 16.24 0.81
N ASP A 142 6.02 16.96 0.92
CA ASP A 142 5.75 18.27 0.34
C ASP A 142 6.04 19.44 1.29
N VAL A 143 6.46 19.17 2.53
CA VAL A 143 6.96 20.20 3.44
C VAL A 143 8.42 20.47 3.07
N GLU A 144 8.67 21.60 2.41
CA GLU A 144 10.02 22.13 2.24
C GLU A 144 10.64 22.31 3.63
N GLY A 145 11.77 21.65 3.88
CA GLY A 145 12.47 21.74 5.16
C GLY A 145 12.79 23.21 5.47
N GLU A 146 12.54 23.63 6.72
CA GLU A 146 13.05 24.89 7.25
C GLU A 146 14.53 25.01 6.86
N GLN A 147 14.87 26.09 6.13
CA GLN A 147 16.27 26.44 5.91
C GLN A 147 16.95 26.50 7.27
N PRO A 148 18.10 25.83 7.47
CA PRO A 148 18.85 26.00 8.70
C PRO A 148 19.13 27.50 8.88
N PRO A 149 18.98 28.06 10.10
CA PRO A 149 19.20 29.47 10.32
C PRO A 149 20.60 29.82 9.83
N ALA A 150 20.69 30.84 8.98
CA ALA A 150 21.97 31.39 8.55
C ALA A 150 22.77 31.74 9.81
N MET A 151 23.87 31.02 10.03
CA MET A 151 24.82 31.38 11.07
C MET A 151 25.52 32.65 10.60
N GLU A 152 25.18 33.80 11.19
CA GLU A 152 25.95 35.04 11.12
C GLU A 152 27.27 34.93 11.91
#